data_AF-M5BJ18-F1
#
_entry.id   AF-M5BJ18-F1
#
_cell.length_a   1.000
_cell.length_b   1.000
_cell.length_c   1.000
_cell.angle_alpha   90.00
_cell.angle_beta   90.00
_cell.angle_gamma   90.00
#
_symmetry.space_group_name_H-M   'P 1'
#
loop_
_entity.id
_entity.type
_entity.pdbx_description
1 polymer ?
#
loop_
_entity_poly.entity_id
_entity_poly.type
_entity_poly.pdbx_seq_one_letter_code
_entity_poly.pdbx_strand_id
1 'polypeptide(L)'
;MARQKLFKAQEQFFDIPTSTLTPLQIREKLVALAPEGVDKKAVADLLELKSTPNGGVSVTDDLKYNIKLGRQNGVHVTPSALWDGLLVNEVSSSWGKDEWQKFLEAKVTTV
;
A
#
# COMPACT_ATOMS: atom_id res chain seq x y z
N MET A 1 -9.14 -8.63 -0.35
CA MET A 1 -8.53 -9.93 0.02
C MET A 1 -7.00 -9.85 0.15
N ALA A 2 -6.24 -9.56 -0.92
CA ALA A 2 -4.76 -9.52 -0.88
C ALA A 2 -4.18 -8.46 0.08
N ARG A 3 -4.58 -7.18 -0.06
CA ARG A 3 -4.14 -6.08 0.81
C ARG A 3 -4.49 -6.35 2.29
N GLN A 4 -5.66 -6.90 2.57
CA GLN A 4 -6.09 -7.21 3.93
C GLN A 4 -5.18 -8.24 4.61
N LYS A 5 -4.70 -9.26 3.87
CA LYS A 5 -3.76 -10.25 4.39
C LYS A 5 -2.40 -9.62 4.74
N LEU A 6 -1.90 -8.72 3.89
CA LEU A 6 -0.69 -7.96 4.17
C LEU A 6 -0.84 -7.08 5.42
N PHE A 7 -1.93 -6.31 5.54
CA PHE A 7 -2.16 -5.46 6.71
C PHE A 7 -2.34 -6.26 8.01
N LYS A 8 -2.97 -7.45 7.96
CA LYS A 8 -3.05 -8.35 9.12
C LYS A 8 -1.67 -8.86 9.58
N ALA A 9 -0.69 -8.91 8.67
CA ALA A 9 0.67 -9.35 8.96
C ALA A 9 1.66 -8.19 9.13
N GLN A 10 1.20 -6.93 9.13
CA GLN A 10 2.06 -5.74 9.02
C GLN A 10 3.12 -5.63 10.12
N GLU A 11 2.81 -6.09 11.33
CA GLU A 11 3.73 -6.03 12.47
C GLU A 11 5.02 -6.80 12.19
N GLN A 12 4.97 -7.83 11.35
CA GLN A 12 6.14 -8.61 10.92
C GLN A 12 7.11 -7.82 10.03
N PHE A 13 6.67 -6.66 9.52
CA PHE A 13 7.43 -5.76 8.65
C PHE A 13 7.82 -4.45 9.36
N PHE A 14 7.58 -4.32 10.66
CA PHE A 14 8.03 -3.18 11.44
C PHE A 14 9.54 -3.26 11.74
N ASP A 15 10.09 -2.17 12.26
CA ASP A 15 11.53 -1.98 12.44
C ASP A 15 12.19 -3.11 13.24
N ILE A 16 11.61 -3.48 14.39
CA ILE A 16 12.19 -4.50 15.27
C ILE A 16 12.22 -5.88 14.57
N PRO A 17 11.10 -6.42 14.05
CA PRO A 17 11.12 -7.72 13.35
C PRO A 17 11.95 -7.77 12.07
N THR A 18 12.22 -6.63 11.43
CA THR A 18 13.00 -6.57 10.18
C THR A 18 14.46 -6.20 10.38
N SER A 19 14.87 -5.83 11.60
CA SER A 19 16.19 -5.27 11.92
C SER A 19 17.39 -6.12 11.51
N THR A 20 17.24 -7.44 11.41
CA THR A 20 18.30 -8.38 11.03
C THR A 20 18.08 -9.06 9.68
N LEU A 21 17.04 -8.66 8.95
CA LEU A 21 16.66 -9.28 7.68
C LEU A 21 17.32 -8.58 6.49
N THR A 22 17.78 -9.38 5.55
CA THR A 22 18.19 -8.87 4.22
C THR A 22 16.97 -8.46 3.40
N PRO A 23 17.12 -7.57 2.41
CA PRO A 23 16.03 -7.22 1.49
C PRO A 23 15.44 -8.43 0.75
N LEU A 24 16.24 -9.46 0.48
CA LEU A 24 15.77 -10.70 -0.15
C LEU A 24 14.84 -11.48 0.78
N GLN A 25 15.22 -11.64 2.05
CA GLN A 25 14.39 -12.30 3.06
C GLN A 25 13.07 -11.56 3.31
N ILE A 26 13.08 -10.22 3.23
CA ILE A 26 11.85 -9.42 3.30
C ILE A 26 10.95 -9.70 2.08
N ARG A 27 11.50 -9.83 0.87
CA ARG A 27 10.72 -10.19 -0.33
C ARG A 27 10.16 -11.60 -0.24
N GLU A 28 10.91 -12.57 0.26
CA GLU A 28 10.44 -13.94 0.50
C GLU A 28 9.25 -13.94 1.48
N LYS A 29 9.31 -13.15 2.56
CA LYS A 29 8.19 -12.94 3.48
C LYS A 29 6.96 -12.37 2.78
N LEU A 30 7.14 -11.40 1.86
CA LEU A 30 6.02 -10.85 1.07
C LEU A 30 5.41 -11.90 0.13
N VAL A 31 6.23 -12.70 -0.55
CA VAL A 31 5.76 -13.81 -1.41
C VAL A 31 4.96 -14.84 -0.62
N ALA A 32 5.41 -15.17 0.60
CA ALA A 32 4.71 -16.10 1.49
C ALA A 32 3.29 -15.63 1.87
N LEU A 33 3.03 -14.32 1.83
CA LEU A 33 1.73 -13.71 2.10
C LEU A 33 0.77 -13.71 0.91
N ALA A 34 1.16 -14.23 -0.27
CA ALA A 34 0.25 -14.38 -1.40
C ALA A 34 -1.08 -15.03 -0.92
N PRO A 35 -2.25 -14.46 -1.27
CA PRO A 35 -3.53 -15.02 -0.88
C PRO A 35 -3.80 -16.33 -1.64
N GLU A 36 -4.76 -17.11 -1.17
CA GLU A 36 -5.20 -18.30 -1.89
C GLU A 36 -5.65 -17.95 -3.31
N GLY A 37 -5.31 -18.82 -4.28
CA GLY A 37 -5.58 -18.60 -5.69
C GLY A 37 -4.59 -17.67 -6.42
N VAL A 38 -3.64 -17.05 -5.72
CA VAL A 38 -2.55 -16.28 -6.36
C VAL A 38 -1.30 -17.15 -6.45
N ASP A 39 -0.73 -17.22 -7.65
CA ASP A 39 0.53 -17.92 -7.89
C ASP A 39 1.70 -17.20 -7.19
N LYS A 40 2.31 -17.88 -6.23
CA LYS A 40 3.48 -17.39 -5.50
C LYS A 40 4.68 -17.15 -6.41
N LYS A 41 4.85 -17.97 -7.46
CA LYS A 41 5.95 -17.79 -8.40
C LYS A 41 5.79 -16.48 -9.17
N ALA A 42 4.59 -16.21 -9.71
CA ALA A 42 4.30 -14.91 -10.33
C ALA A 42 4.57 -13.72 -9.39
N VAL A 43 4.24 -13.83 -8.10
CA VAL A 43 4.57 -12.77 -7.11
C VAL A 43 6.08 -12.63 -6.91
N ALA A 44 6.82 -13.74 -6.83
CA ALA A 44 8.27 -13.73 -6.70
C ALA A 44 8.94 -13.08 -7.91
N ASP A 45 8.50 -13.42 -9.12
CA ASP A 45 9.02 -12.89 -10.37
C ASP A 45 8.78 -11.37 -10.47
N LEU A 46 7.67 -10.86 -9.92
CA LEU A 46 7.42 -9.40 -9.83
C LEU A 46 8.38 -8.67 -8.88
N LEU A 47 8.92 -9.38 -7.90
CA LEU A 47 9.83 -8.85 -6.88
C LEU A 47 11.31 -9.15 -7.19
N GLU A 48 11.62 -9.77 -8.32
CA GLU A 48 13.00 -10.02 -8.75
C GLU A 48 13.71 -8.71 -9.14
N LEU A 49 14.99 -8.60 -8.79
CA LEU A 49 15.81 -7.44 -9.19
C LEU A 49 16.10 -7.50 -10.69
N LYS A 50 15.95 -6.36 -11.36
CA LYS A 50 16.46 -6.21 -12.73
C LYS A 50 18.00 -6.22 -12.72
N SER A 51 18.60 -6.72 -13.81
CA SER A 51 20.06 -6.85 -13.96
C SER A 51 20.80 -5.52 -14.13
N THR A 52 20.07 -4.42 -14.41
CA THR A 52 20.66 -3.08 -14.57
C THR A 52 20.89 -2.41 -13.21
N PRO A 53 21.98 -1.66 -13.03
CA PRO A 53 22.18 -0.83 -11.84
C PRO A 53 20.95 0.05 -11.55
N ASN A 54 20.46 0.02 -10.30
CA ASN A 54 19.27 0.77 -9.86
C ASN A 54 17.97 0.50 -10.67
N GLY A 55 17.87 -0.65 -11.36
CA GLY A 55 16.69 -1.01 -12.16
C GLY A 55 15.43 -1.31 -11.33
N GLY A 56 15.57 -1.52 -10.03
CA GLY A 56 14.47 -1.87 -9.15
C GLY A 56 13.91 -3.26 -9.45
N VAL A 57 12.59 -3.39 -9.36
CA VAL A 57 11.81 -4.62 -9.62
C VAL A 57 10.69 -4.31 -10.61
N SER A 58 9.90 -5.31 -11.01
CA SER A 58 8.83 -5.15 -12.01
C SER A 58 7.75 -4.14 -11.59
N VAL A 59 7.50 -3.99 -10.27
CA VAL A 59 6.50 -3.05 -9.72
C VAL A 59 7.05 -1.67 -9.34
N THR A 60 8.33 -1.37 -9.65
CA THR A 60 8.95 -0.09 -9.25
C THR A 60 8.26 1.12 -9.88
N ASP A 61 7.83 1.03 -11.14
CA ASP A 61 7.22 2.18 -11.81
C ASP A 61 5.80 2.45 -11.32
N ASP A 62 5.05 1.41 -10.92
CA ASP A 62 3.77 1.56 -10.22
C ASP A 62 3.95 2.27 -8.87
N LEU A 63 4.99 1.90 -8.11
CA LEU A 63 5.31 2.58 -6.85
C LEU A 63 5.66 4.06 -7.09
N LYS A 64 6.47 4.36 -8.10
CA LYS A 64 6.81 5.75 -8.47
C LYS A 64 5.58 6.56 -8.87
N TYR A 65 4.63 5.94 -9.59
CA TYR A 65 3.39 6.61 -9.97
C TYR A 65 2.56 7.00 -8.73
N ASN A 66 2.41 6.09 -7.77
CA ASN A 66 1.72 6.37 -6.50
C ASN A 66 2.42 7.47 -5.68
N ILE A 67 3.76 7.45 -5.64
CA ILE A 67 4.55 8.52 -5.00
C ILE A 67 4.32 9.86 -5.70
N LYS A 68 4.31 9.87 -7.05
CA LYS A 68 4.04 11.08 -7.84
C LYS A 68 2.64 11.63 -7.53
N LEU A 69 1.63 10.77 -7.48
CA LEU A 69 0.26 11.16 -7.14
C LEU A 69 0.18 11.80 -5.74
N GLY A 70 0.80 11.18 -4.73
CA GLY A 70 0.84 11.73 -3.37
C GLY A 70 1.54 13.08 -3.31
N ARG A 71 2.72 13.20 -3.96
CA ARG A 71 3.49 14.45 -4.01
C ARG A 71 2.75 15.58 -4.73
N GLN A 72 2.12 15.28 -5.85
CA GLN A 72 1.36 16.27 -6.62
C GLN A 72 0.19 16.85 -5.82
N ASN A 73 -0.39 16.05 -4.93
CA ASN A 73 -1.48 16.46 -4.04
C ASN A 73 -1.02 16.99 -2.67
N GLY A 74 0.30 17.16 -2.45
CA GLY A 74 0.82 17.67 -1.18
C GLY A 74 0.63 16.73 0.02
N VAL A 75 0.45 15.42 -0.21
CA VAL A 75 0.29 14.45 0.90
C VAL A 75 1.60 14.34 1.67
N HIS A 76 1.55 14.62 2.98
CA HIS A 76 2.69 14.56 3.89
C HIS A 76 2.55 13.47 4.96
N VAL A 77 1.39 13.39 5.61
CA VAL A 77 1.11 12.43 6.70
C VAL A 77 0.24 11.28 6.18
N THR A 78 0.50 10.06 6.63
CA THR A 78 -0.31 8.88 6.31
C THR A 78 -0.96 8.31 7.57
N PRO A 79 -2.26 7.94 7.55
CA PRO A 79 -3.16 8.05 6.39
C PRO A 79 -3.66 9.49 6.13
N SER A 80 -3.92 9.79 4.86
CA SER A 80 -4.59 11.01 4.37
C SER A 80 -5.64 10.59 3.35
N ALA A 81 -6.75 11.33 3.25
CA ALA A 81 -7.81 11.07 2.28
C ALA A 81 -8.08 12.28 1.40
N LEU A 82 -8.44 12.01 0.15
CA LEU A 82 -8.85 13.03 -0.81
C LEU A 82 -10.28 12.75 -1.28
N TRP A 83 -11.03 13.81 -1.54
CA TRP A 83 -12.34 13.79 -2.16
C TRP A 83 -12.36 14.77 -3.32
N ASP A 84 -12.75 14.31 -4.51
CA ASP A 84 -12.70 15.09 -5.76
C ASP A 84 -11.35 15.79 -6.01
N GLY A 85 -10.26 15.13 -5.62
CA GLY A 85 -8.89 15.64 -5.77
C GLY A 85 -8.45 16.64 -4.70
N LEU A 86 -9.29 16.96 -3.71
CA LEU A 86 -8.97 17.86 -2.61
C LEU A 86 -8.73 17.10 -1.31
N LEU A 87 -7.75 17.54 -0.52
CA LEU A 87 -7.46 16.95 0.79
C LEU A 87 -8.64 17.15 1.76
N VAL A 88 -9.03 16.08 2.44
CA VAL A 88 -10.14 16.05 3.41
C VAL A 88 -9.58 15.89 4.81
N ASN A 89 -9.49 17.00 5.55
CA ASN A 89 -8.82 17.03 6.85
C ASN A 89 -9.67 16.42 7.99
N GLU A 90 -10.98 16.27 7.80
CA GLU A 90 -11.85 15.65 8.80
C GLU A 90 -11.68 14.12 8.90
N VAL A 91 -11.11 13.48 7.87
CA VAL A 91 -10.88 12.03 7.86
C VAL A 91 -9.77 11.68 8.84
N SER A 92 -10.07 10.78 9.78
CA SER A 92 -9.11 10.25 10.75
C SER A 92 -8.74 8.80 10.45
N SER A 93 -7.51 8.40 10.82
CA SER A 93 -7.05 7.02 10.80
C SER A 93 -7.92 6.05 11.63
N SER A 94 -8.67 6.60 12.60
CA SER A 94 -9.58 5.86 13.47
C SER A 94 -10.97 5.63 12.89
N TRP A 95 -11.29 6.21 11.72
CA TRP A 95 -12.62 6.09 11.13
C TRP A 95 -12.96 4.63 10.81
N GLY A 96 -14.11 4.19 11.33
CA GLY A 96 -14.74 2.93 11.01
C GLY A 96 -15.81 3.10 9.93
N LYS A 97 -16.63 2.07 9.80
CA LYS A 97 -17.69 2.02 8.78
C LYS A 97 -18.67 3.20 8.89
N ASP A 98 -19.07 3.56 10.11
CA ASP A 98 -20.15 4.53 10.35
C ASP A 98 -19.71 5.97 10.02
N GLU A 99 -18.46 6.34 10.33
CA GLU A 99 -17.91 7.65 9.95
C GLU A 99 -17.79 7.78 8.42
N TRP A 100 -17.28 6.73 7.76
CA TRP A 100 -17.19 6.70 6.30
C TRP A 100 -18.57 6.77 5.64
N GLN A 101 -19.56 6.06 6.18
CA GLN A 101 -20.92 6.08 5.64
C GLN A 101 -21.53 7.48 5.74
N LYS A 102 -21.45 8.12 6.91
CA LYS A 102 -21.94 9.50 7.10
C LYS A 102 -21.25 10.49 6.16
N PHE A 103 -19.94 10.35 5.98
CA PHE A 103 -19.17 11.20 5.06
C PHE A 103 -19.65 11.03 3.61
N LEU A 104 -19.80 9.80 3.13
CA LEU A 104 -20.23 9.52 1.76
C LEU A 104 -21.68 9.95 1.52
N GLU A 105 -22.60 9.69 2.46
CA GLU A 105 -23.99 10.14 2.38
C GLU A 105 -24.10 11.67 2.27
N ALA A 106 -23.21 12.40 2.93
CA ALA A 106 -23.19 13.86 2.88
C ALA A 106 -22.55 14.44 1.61
N LYS A 107 -21.60 13.71 0.98
CA LYS A 107 -20.78 14.22 -0.14
C LYS A 107 -21.23 13.72 -1.51
N VAL A 108 -21.76 12.51 -1.59
CA VAL A 108 -22.25 11.93 -2.85
C VAL A 108 -23.61 12.56 -3.16
N THR A 109 -23.65 13.47 -4.12
CA THR A 109 -24.91 13.99 -4.66
C THR A 109 -25.39 13.04 -5.75
N THR A 110 -26.55 12.42 -5.57
CA THR A 110 -27.25 11.75 -6.68
C THR A 110 -27.84 12.81 -7.59
N VAL A 111 -27.21 13.01 -8.74
CA VAL A 111 -27.85 13.67 -9.89
C VAL A 111 -28.77 12.66 -10.56
#